data_AF-A0A364V9Y3-F1
#
_entry.id   AF-A0A364V9Y3-F1
#
_cell.length_a   1.000
_cell.length_b   1.000
_cell.length_c   1.000
_cell.angle_alpha   90.00
_cell.angle_beta   90.00
_cell.angle_gamma   90.00
#
_symmetry.space_group_name_H-M   'P 1'
#
loop_
_entity.id
_entity.type
_entity.pdbx_description
1 polymer ?
#
loop_
_entity_poly.entity_id
_entity_poly.type
_entity_poly.pdbx_seq_one_letter_code
_entity_poly.pdbx_strand_id
1 'polypeptide(L)'
;MECSDVRTTLSARLDGERSPHDEEIADAHLAQCAECQAWYASATALGRHLRMGVATADSGGPKTSAADLAEQLTGFAPDTAGSAPADPTHGVLSHSGVRTRQLPLLLARLFLVLVAVGYVAWGVLTLLSATTGVDGVLAGGPAAGSAPGLSTNSPGGPYGDAADPTLARFVIEAATARFALAAGCLWAAWRPKSAGHLLVVYVGMWAFGAGFATRDIVLGLLDSGYGASSAVWTVLIHLLAALALSACWLTRLRARAPLGSTLSQTWRALAARPVSFSPADYRRHTQSADVPDVGEGSH
;
A
#
# COMPACT_ATOMS: atom_id res chain seq x y z
N MET A 1 -22.69 -25.07 32.80
CA MET A 1 -22.22 -24.32 31.62
C MET A 1 -20.73 -24.59 31.53
N GLU A 2 -20.26 -25.07 30.38
CA GLU A 2 -18.87 -25.44 30.20
C GLU A 2 -18.00 -24.19 30.04
N CYS A 3 -16.69 -24.28 30.31
CA CYS A 3 -15.76 -23.17 30.15
C CYS A 3 -15.75 -22.62 28.70
N SER A 4 -16.01 -23.46 27.70
CA SER A 4 -16.13 -23.06 26.29
C SER A 4 -17.30 -22.09 26.06
N ASP A 5 -18.43 -22.36 26.68
CA ASP A 5 -19.67 -21.60 26.51
C ASP A 5 -19.53 -20.23 27.20
N VAL A 6 -18.91 -20.22 28.39
CA VAL A 6 -18.60 -18.99 29.13
C VAL A 6 -17.63 -18.11 28.34
N ARG A 7 -16.54 -18.68 27.79
CA ARG A 7 -15.58 -17.92 26.96
C ARG A 7 -16.24 -17.35 25.70
N THR A 8 -17.17 -18.09 25.08
CA THR A 8 -17.95 -17.61 23.92
C THR A 8 -18.83 -16.42 24.28
N THR A 9 -19.57 -16.50 25.39
CA THR A 9 -20.40 -15.40 25.90
C THR A 9 -19.56 -14.17 26.26
N LEU A 10 -18.42 -14.36 26.92
CA LEU A 10 -17.50 -13.27 27.27
C LEU A 10 -16.83 -12.64 26.04
N SER A 11 -16.53 -13.43 25.00
CA SER A 11 -16.02 -12.91 23.72
C SER A 11 -17.06 -12.04 23.01
N ALA A 12 -18.31 -12.54 22.90
CA ALA A 12 -19.41 -11.76 22.32
C ALA A 12 -19.60 -10.41 23.05
N ARG A 13 -19.49 -10.41 24.38
CA ARG A 13 -19.53 -9.19 25.20
C ARG A 13 -18.38 -8.22 24.88
N LEU A 14 -17.16 -8.72 24.66
CA LEU A 14 -16.00 -7.87 24.31
C LEU A 14 -16.13 -7.24 22.92
N ASP A 15 -16.76 -7.95 21.97
CA ASP A 15 -16.99 -7.48 20.61
C ASP A 15 -18.29 -6.65 20.45
N GLY A 16 -19.10 -6.56 21.51
CA GLY A 16 -20.38 -5.85 21.50
C GLY A 16 -21.49 -6.58 20.73
N GLU A 17 -21.30 -7.88 20.48
CA GLU A 17 -22.29 -8.75 19.86
C GLU A 17 -23.29 -9.28 20.89
N ARG A 18 -24.44 -9.77 20.41
CA ARG A 18 -25.45 -10.38 21.29
C ARG A 18 -24.91 -11.72 21.81
N SER A 19 -24.92 -11.88 23.12
CA SER A 19 -24.55 -13.11 23.82
C SER A 19 -25.50 -14.27 23.43
N PRO A 20 -24.96 -15.46 23.10
CA PRO A 20 -25.78 -16.64 22.78
C PRO A 20 -26.34 -17.34 24.03
N HIS A 21 -25.78 -17.06 25.21
CA HIS A 21 -26.17 -17.64 26.50
C HIS A 21 -26.40 -16.54 27.54
N ASP A 22 -27.00 -16.94 28.66
CA ASP A 22 -27.30 -16.05 29.79
C ASP A 22 -26.01 -15.45 30.39
N GLU A 23 -25.96 -14.12 30.45
CA GLU A 23 -24.82 -13.35 30.96
C GLU A 23 -24.67 -13.47 32.48
N GLU A 24 -25.76 -13.65 33.23
CA GLU A 24 -25.72 -13.76 34.69
C GLU A 24 -25.06 -15.08 35.12
N ILE A 25 -25.34 -16.16 34.37
CA ILE A 25 -24.72 -17.47 34.58
C ILE A 25 -23.22 -17.42 34.20
N ALA A 26 -22.87 -16.70 33.13
CA ALA A 26 -21.48 -16.52 32.71
C ALA A 26 -20.67 -15.72 33.75
N ASP A 27 -21.24 -14.65 34.31
CA ASP A 27 -20.60 -13.84 35.36
C ASP A 27 -20.43 -14.64 36.67
N ALA A 28 -21.41 -15.46 37.04
CA ALA A 28 -21.31 -16.36 38.20
C ALA A 28 -20.19 -17.40 38.02
N HIS A 29 -20.03 -17.96 36.82
CA HIS A 29 -18.94 -18.89 36.51
C HIS A 29 -17.57 -18.18 36.50
N LEU A 30 -17.50 -16.98 35.92
CA LEU A 30 -16.28 -16.18 35.88
C LEU A 30 -15.79 -15.85 37.30
N ALA A 31 -16.69 -15.62 38.26
CA ALA A 31 -16.32 -15.36 39.65
C ALA A 31 -15.64 -16.56 40.34
N GLN A 32 -15.86 -17.78 39.86
CA GLN A 32 -15.45 -19.02 40.55
C GLN A 32 -14.34 -19.79 39.79
N CYS A 33 -14.19 -19.57 38.49
CA CYS A 33 -13.26 -20.32 37.64
C CYS A 33 -11.98 -19.53 37.34
N ALA A 34 -10.85 -19.95 37.92
CA ALA A 34 -9.55 -19.30 37.75
C ALA A 34 -9.04 -19.29 36.29
N GLU A 35 -9.35 -20.32 35.50
CA GLU A 35 -8.96 -20.37 34.09
C GLU A 35 -9.70 -19.33 33.25
N CYS A 36 -11.01 -19.18 33.48
CA CYS A 36 -11.81 -18.16 32.79
C CYS A 36 -11.40 -16.74 33.22
N GLN A 37 -11.01 -16.54 34.47
CA GLN A 37 -10.45 -15.26 34.95
C GLN A 37 -9.13 -14.92 34.26
N ALA A 38 -8.20 -15.87 34.20
CA ALA A 38 -6.91 -15.68 33.55
C ALA A 38 -7.07 -15.39 32.05
N TRP A 39 -7.98 -16.11 31.38
CA TRP A 39 -8.29 -15.89 29.98
C TRP A 39 -8.90 -14.49 29.74
N TYR A 40 -9.89 -14.07 30.53
CA TYR A 40 -10.57 -12.79 30.36
C TYR A 40 -9.65 -11.59 30.66
N ALA A 41 -8.78 -11.72 31.68
CA ALA A 41 -7.74 -10.73 31.96
C ALA A 41 -6.76 -10.58 30.79
N SER A 42 -6.35 -11.70 30.18
CA SER A 42 -5.47 -11.70 29.01
C SER A 42 -6.14 -11.08 27.77
N ALA A 43 -7.40 -11.42 27.51
CA ALA A 43 -8.19 -10.88 26.39
C ALA A 43 -8.37 -9.35 26.49
N THR A 44 -8.71 -8.84 27.68
CA THR A 44 -8.88 -7.41 27.91
C THR A 44 -7.56 -6.63 27.88
N ALA A 45 -6.46 -7.23 28.37
CA ALA A 45 -5.12 -6.65 28.28
C ALA A 45 -4.66 -6.52 26.81
N LEU A 46 -4.88 -7.54 25.99
CA LEU A 46 -4.58 -7.52 24.56
C LEU A 46 -5.42 -6.45 23.83
N GLY A 47 -6.73 -6.40 24.09
CA GLY A 47 -7.61 -5.38 23.51
C GLY A 47 -7.22 -3.95 23.91
N ARG A 48 -6.64 -3.75 25.10
CA ARG A 48 -6.07 -2.47 25.52
C ARG A 48 -4.78 -2.16 24.76
N HIS A 49 -3.88 -3.13 24.63
CA HIS A 49 -2.63 -2.96 23.90
C HIS A 49 -2.87 -2.63 22.42
N LEU A 50 -3.85 -3.26 21.77
CA LEU A 50 -4.22 -2.95 20.38
C LEU A 50 -4.84 -1.56 20.22
N ARG A 51 -5.68 -1.12 21.17
CA ARG A 51 -6.26 0.23 21.16
C ARG A 51 -5.22 1.32 21.41
N MET A 52 -4.26 1.08 22.32
CA MET A 52 -3.22 2.05 22.66
C MET A 52 -2.03 2.03 21.68
N GLY A 53 -1.70 0.88 21.09
CA GLY A 53 -0.59 0.71 20.15
C GLY A 53 -0.80 1.38 18.78
N VAL A 54 -2.04 1.75 18.45
CA VAL A 54 -2.33 2.60 17.27
C VAL A 54 -1.95 4.06 17.54
N ALA A 55 -1.89 4.50 18.80
CA ALA A 55 -1.54 5.87 19.18
C ALA A 55 -0.04 6.10 19.40
N THR A 56 0.77 5.05 19.61
CA THR A 56 2.18 5.17 20.04
C THR A 56 3.22 4.79 18.98
N ALA A 57 2.85 4.77 17.69
CA ALA A 57 3.82 4.53 16.61
C ALA A 57 4.86 5.67 16.42
N ASP A 58 4.77 6.75 17.23
CA ASP A 58 5.65 7.93 17.15
C ASP A 58 6.29 8.34 18.48
N SER A 59 6.35 7.46 19.48
CA SER A 59 7.00 7.78 20.76
C SER A 59 7.82 6.59 21.24
N GLY A 60 9.14 6.79 21.36
CA GLY A 60 10.17 5.77 21.57
C GLY A 60 10.12 5.00 22.90
N GLY A 61 9.01 4.32 23.19
CA GLY A 61 8.90 3.31 24.24
C GLY A 61 9.51 1.96 23.84
N PRO A 62 9.72 1.05 24.82
CA PRO A 62 10.32 -0.27 24.56
C PRO A 62 9.51 -1.01 23.51
N LYS A 63 10.17 -1.35 22.40
CA LYS A 63 9.56 -2.04 21.26
C LYS A 63 9.27 -3.48 21.70
N THR A 64 8.05 -3.76 22.14
CA THR A 64 7.53 -5.13 22.09
C THR A 64 7.67 -5.58 20.64
N SER A 65 8.51 -6.57 20.38
CA SER A 65 8.83 -6.93 19.01
C SER A 65 7.58 -7.52 18.37
N ALA A 66 7.43 -7.35 17.06
CA ALA A 66 6.31 -7.96 16.33
C ALA A 66 6.27 -9.50 16.49
N ALA A 67 7.41 -10.11 16.85
CA ALA A 67 7.51 -11.53 17.17
C ALA A 67 6.86 -11.86 18.52
N ASP A 68 7.14 -11.07 19.57
CA ASP A 68 6.55 -11.28 20.91
C ASP A 68 5.02 -11.12 20.87
N LEU A 69 4.54 -10.15 20.09
CA LEU A 69 3.10 -9.95 19.90
C LEU A 69 2.47 -11.11 19.11
N ALA A 70 3.17 -11.65 18.12
CA ALA A 70 2.69 -12.79 17.35
C ALA A 70 2.62 -14.05 18.21
N GLU A 71 3.60 -14.27 19.08
CA GLU A 71 3.61 -15.37 20.04
C GLU A 71 2.45 -15.26 21.04
N GLN A 72 2.21 -14.04 21.55
CA GLN A 72 1.08 -13.76 22.44
C GLN A 72 -0.29 -13.96 21.77
N LEU A 73 -0.39 -13.65 20.46
CA LEU A 73 -1.61 -13.89 19.66
C LEU A 73 -1.82 -15.38 19.37
N THR A 74 -0.75 -16.15 19.14
CA THR A 74 -0.85 -17.60 18.92
C THR A 74 -1.15 -18.37 20.19
N GLY A 75 -0.66 -17.91 21.35
CA GLY A 75 -1.00 -18.49 22.65
C GLY A 75 -2.45 -18.25 23.08
N PHE A 76 -3.16 -17.30 22.44
CA PHE A 76 -4.57 -17.02 22.71
C PHE A 76 -5.53 -17.88 21.87
N ALA A 77 -5.03 -18.61 20.86
CA ALA A 77 -5.88 -19.51 20.09
C ALA A 77 -6.41 -20.61 21.03
N PRO A 78 -7.73 -20.68 21.28
CA PRO A 78 -8.28 -21.66 22.19
C PRO A 78 -7.98 -23.07 21.68
N ASP A 79 -7.81 -24.03 22.60
CA ASP A 79 -7.78 -25.47 22.33
C ASP A 79 -9.13 -25.97 21.80
N THR A 80 -9.63 -25.41 20.70
CA THR A 80 -10.78 -25.93 19.95
C THR A 80 -10.43 -27.22 19.20
N ALA A 81 -9.19 -27.70 19.33
CA ALA A 81 -8.74 -28.99 18.82
C ALA A 81 -9.31 -30.20 19.59
N GLY A 82 -10.05 -29.99 20.70
CA GLY A 82 -10.53 -31.07 21.56
C GLY A 82 -11.81 -31.80 21.13
N SER A 83 -12.59 -31.31 20.15
CA SER A 83 -13.93 -31.89 19.88
C SER A 83 -14.41 -31.93 18.44
N ALA A 84 -13.56 -31.63 17.45
CA ALA A 84 -13.89 -31.88 16.04
C ALA A 84 -13.45 -33.30 15.65
N PRO A 85 -14.35 -34.18 15.14
CA PRO A 85 -13.93 -35.47 14.61
C PRO A 85 -12.90 -35.23 13.50
N ALA A 86 -11.74 -35.86 13.64
CA ALA A 86 -10.64 -35.75 12.70
C ALA A 86 -11.09 -36.18 11.30
N ASP A 87 -11.42 -35.21 10.45
CA ASP A 87 -11.50 -35.40 9.00
C ASP A 87 -10.05 -35.34 8.46
N PRO A 88 -9.49 -36.45 7.95
CA PRO A 88 -8.10 -36.52 7.50
C PRO A 88 -7.82 -35.72 6.21
N THR A 89 -8.77 -34.94 5.69
CA THR A 89 -8.61 -34.19 4.43
C THR A 89 -8.24 -32.70 4.60
N HIS A 90 -8.25 -32.15 5.81
CA HIS A 90 -7.85 -30.76 6.06
C HIS A 90 -6.45 -30.67 6.67
N GLY A 91 -5.46 -30.84 5.80
CA GLY A 91 -4.04 -30.74 6.12
C GLY A 91 -3.64 -29.42 6.79
N VAL A 92 -2.92 -29.57 7.90
CA VAL A 92 -1.88 -28.70 8.48
C VAL A 92 -1.47 -27.50 7.62
N LEU A 93 -2.18 -26.37 7.77
CA LEU A 93 -1.81 -25.07 7.16
C LEU A 93 -2.17 -23.89 8.08
N SER A 94 -1.64 -23.83 9.31
CA SER A 94 -1.90 -22.68 10.20
C SER A 94 -0.69 -21.81 10.59
N HIS A 95 0.51 -22.05 10.06
CA HIS A 95 1.66 -21.13 10.21
C HIS A 95 2.07 -20.40 8.91
N SER A 96 1.64 -20.89 7.74
CA SER A 96 2.03 -20.32 6.43
C SER A 96 1.13 -19.17 5.96
N GLY A 97 -0.03 -18.96 6.58
CA GLY A 97 -1.04 -17.98 6.13
C GLY A 97 -0.63 -16.51 6.32
N VAL A 98 0.17 -16.20 7.35
CA VAL A 98 0.61 -14.82 7.61
C VAL A 98 1.75 -14.41 6.68
N ARG A 99 2.72 -15.31 6.47
CA ARG A 99 3.89 -15.07 5.60
C ARG A 99 3.53 -14.98 4.12
N THR A 100 2.56 -15.77 3.66
CA THR A 100 2.05 -15.73 2.28
C THR A 100 1.28 -14.43 1.97
N ARG A 101 0.64 -13.82 2.96
CA ARG A 101 -0.05 -12.53 2.80
C ARG A 101 0.90 -11.32 2.77
N GLN A 102 2.06 -11.40 3.42
CA GLN A 102 3.04 -10.30 3.49
C GLN A 102 4.05 -10.28 2.32
N LEU A 103 4.35 -11.46 1.74
CA LEU A 103 5.25 -11.59 0.59
C LEU A 103 4.91 -10.68 -0.61
N PRO A 104 3.64 -10.60 -1.09
CA PRO A 104 3.34 -9.78 -2.26
C PRO A 104 3.54 -8.28 -2.02
N LEU A 105 3.35 -7.81 -0.78
CA LEU A 105 3.61 -6.40 -0.44
C LEU A 105 5.11 -6.11 -0.44
N LEU A 106 5.94 -7.01 0.09
CA LEU A 106 7.39 -6.87 0.06
C LEU A 106 7.91 -6.84 -1.38
N LEU A 107 7.44 -7.75 -2.22
CA LEU A 107 7.79 -7.78 -3.65
C LEU A 107 7.37 -6.49 -4.36
N ALA A 108 6.16 -5.98 -4.12
CA ALA A 108 5.70 -4.72 -4.70
C ALA A 108 6.56 -3.52 -4.28
N ARG A 109 7.03 -3.49 -3.03
CA ARG A 109 7.93 -2.43 -2.52
C ARG A 109 9.30 -2.51 -3.16
N LEU A 110 9.89 -3.72 -3.25
CA LEU A 110 11.16 -3.93 -3.92
C LEU A 110 11.08 -3.52 -5.40
N PHE A 111 9.98 -3.86 -6.07
CA PHE A 111 9.76 -3.47 -7.45
C PHE A 111 9.66 -1.94 -7.63
N LEU A 112 8.96 -1.23 -6.73
CA LEU A 112 8.93 0.24 -6.73
C LEU A 112 10.32 0.86 -6.53
N VAL A 113 11.15 0.27 -5.66
CA VAL A 113 12.53 0.74 -5.44
C VAL A 113 13.37 0.51 -6.69
N LEU A 114 13.26 -0.64 -7.35
CA LEU A 114 13.97 -0.92 -8.61
C LEU A 114 13.59 0.07 -9.71
N VAL A 115 12.29 0.37 -9.87
CA VAL A 115 11.82 1.37 -10.82
C VAL A 115 12.35 2.77 -10.47
N ALA A 116 12.38 3.14 -9.19
CA ALA A 116 12.92 4.43 -8.75
C ALA A 116 14.42 4.54 -9.06
N VAL A 117 15.20 3.48 -8.81
CA VAL A 117 16.62 3.41 -9.19
C VAL A 117 16.79 3.58 -10.70
N GLY A 118 15.91 2.96 -11.51
CA GLY A 118 15.87 3.15 -12.96
C GLY A 118 15.67 4.62 -13.36
N TYR A 119 14.74 5.34 -12.74
CA TYR A 119 14.55 6.77 -12.98
C TYR A 119 15.75 7.63 -12.57
N VAL A 120 16.36 7.35 -11.41
CA VAL A 120 17.56 8.06 -10.94
C VAL A 120 18.71 7.85 -11.90
N ALA A 121 19.01 6.59 -12.26
CA ALA A 121 20.07 6.26 -13.20
C ALA A 121 19.85 6.94 -14.55
N TRP A 122 18.60 6.96 -15.04
CA TRP A 122 18.27 7.61 -16.29
C TRP A 122 18.38 9.14 -16.23
N GLY A 123 17.96 9.78 -15.12
CA GLY A 123 18.14 11.21 -14.89
C GLY A 123 19.61 11.62 -14.80
N VAL A 124 20.42 10.84 -14.07
CA VAL A 124 21.87 11.04 -13.97
C VAL A 124 22.53 10.85 -15.33
N LEU A 125 22.22 9.78 -16.06
CA LEU A 125 22.77 9.54 -17.39
C LEU A 125 22.40 10.66 -18.37
N THR A 126 21.18 11.18 -18.31
CA THR A 126 20.74 12.33 -19.14
C THR A 126 21.62 13.56 -18.88
N LEU A 127 21.93 13.86 -17.62
CA LEU A 127 22.82 14.97 -17.26
C LEU A 127 24.29 14.69 -17.63
N LEU A 128 24.75 13.45 -17.44
CA LEU A 128 26.12 13.04 -17.77
C LEU A 128 26.37 13.04 -19.27
N SER A 129 25.48 12.46 -20.09
CA SER A 129 25.53 12.55 -21.56
C SER A 129 25.55 14.00 -22.00
N ALA A 130 24.75 14.87 -21.38
CA ALA A 130 24.71 16.27 -21.75
C ALA A 130 26.00 17.05 -21.39
N THR A 131 26.66 16.66 -20.31
CA THR A 131 27.87 17.34 -19.80
C THR A 131 29.18 16.76 -20.31
N THR A 132 29.20 15.49 -20.75
CA THR A 132 30.43 14.79 -21.15
C THR A 132 30.40 14.28 -22.59
N GLY A 133 29.24 14.30 -23.28
CA GLY A 133 29.12 13.83 -24.67
C GLY A 133 29.33 12.32 -24.84
N VAL A 134 29.17 11.53 -23.75
CA VAL A 134 29.50 10.10 -23.66
C VAL A 134 28.56 9.15 -24.42
N ASP A 135 27.75 9.63 -25.36
CA ASP A 135 26.88 8.78 -26.17
C ASP A 135 27.65 7.67 -26.92
N GLY A 136 28.98 7.81 -27.08
CA GLY A 136 29.87 6.78 -27.63
C GLY A 136 30.37 5.70 -26.66
N VAL A 137 30.36 5.91 -25.33
CA VAL A 137 31.07 5.01 -24.38
C VAL A 137 30.20 3.87 -23.86
N LEU A 138 28.89 4.08 -23.68
CA LEU A 138 27.99 3.05 -23.14
C LEU A 138 27.19 2.30 -24.23
N ALA A 139 27.09 2.86 -25.44
CA ALA A 139 26.27 2.29 -26.52
C ALA A 139 27.02 1.33 -27.46
N GLY A 140 28.35 1.21 -27.35
CA GLY A 140 29.16 0.36 -28.25
C GLY A 140 29.05 0.72 -29.74
N GLY A 141 28.41 1.84 -30.09
CA GLY A 141 28.33 2.37 -31.43
C GLY A 141 29.61 3.12 -31.80
N PRO A 142 30.00 3.17 -33.08
CA PRO A 142 31.17 3.93 -33.49
C PRO A 142 30.98 5.37 -33.03
N ALA A 143 32.01 5.95 -32.41
CA ALA A 143 32.03 7.34 -31.99
C ALA A 143 31.43 8.19 -33.11
N ALA A 144 30.24 8.74 -32.90
CA ALA A 144 29.60 9.63 -33.87
C ALA A 144 30.62 10.74 -34.13
N GLY A 145 31.03 10.83 -35.40
CA GLY A 145 32.19 11.59 -35.82
C GLY A 145 32.20 12.98 -35.22
N SER A 146 33.35 13.35 -34.69
CA SER A 146 33.71 14.71 -34.35
C SER A 146 33.27 15.62 -35.51
N ALA A 147 32.33 16.53 -35.25
CA ALA A 147 32.12 17.64 -36.16
C ALA A 147 33.49 18.34 -36.33
N PRO A 148 33.97 18.57 -37.57
CA PRO A 148 35.28 19.15 -37.78
C PRO A 148 35.28 20.58 -37.24
N GLY A 149 35.95 20.80 -36.12
CA GLY A 149 36.11 22.13 -35.49
C GLY A 149 35.84 22.20 -33.98
N LEU A 150 35.28 21.17 -33.34
CA LEU A 150 35.06 21.19 -31.89
C LEU A 150 36.23 20.53 -31.17
N SER A 151 36.97 21.30 -30.37
CA SER A 151 38.09 20.78 -29.59
C SER A 151 37.57 19.74 -28.59
N THR A 152 38.22 18.57 -28.52
CA THR A 152 37.95 17.52 -27.52
C THR A 152 38.33 17.94 -26.09
N ASN A 153 38.76 19.19 -25.90
CA ASN A 153 39.32 19.73 -24.67
C ASN A 153 38.51 20.92 -24.12
N SER A 154 37.30 21.20 -24.63
CA SER A 154 36.41 22.15 -23.95
C SER A 154 35.90 21.52 -22.64
N PRO A 155 36.15 22.13 -21.47
CA PRO A 155 35.54 21.70 -20.23
C PRO A 155 34.06 22.04 -20.28
N GLY A 156 33.27 21.12 -20.82
CA GLY A 156 31.86 21.31 -21.11
C GLY A 156 31.52 20.49 -22.35
N GLY A 157 30.75 19.42 -22.19
CA GLY A 157 30.30 18.57 -23.29
C GLY A 157 29.43 19.31 -24.30
N PRO A 158 28.66 18.60 -25.15
CA PRO A 158 27.90 19.22 -26.25
C PRO A 158 26.96 20.35 -25.81
N TYR A 159 26.55 20.34 -24.54
CA TYR A 159 25.67 21.35 -23.93
C TYR A 159 26.29 22.04 -22.71
N GLY A 160 27.59 21.82 -22.47
CA GLY A 160 28.38 22.50 -21.45
C GLY A 160 28.85 23.85 -21.97
N ASP A 161 28.21 24.89 -21.45
CA ASP A 161 28.65 26.30 -21.44
C ASP A 161 28.56 27.18 -22.71
N ALA A 162 28.23 26.73 -23.94
CA ALA A 162 28.14 27.70 -25.06
C ALA A 162 27.32 27.40 -26.34
N ALA A 163 26.70 26.23 -26.55
CA ALA A 163 26.11 25.91 -27.87
C ALA A 163 24.61 26.25 -28.02
N ASP A 164 23.76 25.90 -27.04
CA ASP A 164 22.32 26.24 -27.05
C ASP A 164 21.73 26.22 -25.61
N PRO A 165 21.42 27.38 -25.01
CA PRO A 165 20.88 27.45 -23.65
C PRO A 165 19.46 26.89 -23.53
N THR A 166 18.70 26.83 -24.62
CA THR A 166 17.32 26.33 -24.60
C THR A 166 17.30 24.80 -24.46
N LEU A 167 18.18 24.12 -25.18
CA LEU A 167 18.31 22.66 -25.11
C LEU A 167 18.84 22.22 -23.73
N ALA A 168 19.83 22.92 -23.18
CA ALA A 168 20.32 22.68 -21.82
C ALA A 168 19.20 22.77 -20.76
N ARG A 169 18.30 23.76 -20.90
CA ARG A 169 17.13 23.88 -20.03
C ARG A 169 16.19 22.68 -20.13
N PHE A 170 15.87 22.21 -21.34
CA PHE A 170 15.00 21.04 -21.51
C PHE A 170 15.60 19.76 -20.92
N VAL A 171 16.93 19.58 -21.03
CA VAL A 171 17.65 18.45 -20.40
C VAL A 171 17.50 18.49 -18.88
N ILE A 172 17.71 19.67 -18.28
CA ILE A 172 17.57 19.87 -16.83
C ILE A 172 16.12 19.64 -16.38
N GLU A 173 15.14 20.18 -17.09
CA GLU A 173 13.71 19.98 -16.79
C GLU A 173 13.32 18.49 -16.89
N ALA A 174 13.81 17.78 -17.91
CA ALA A 174 13.57 16.36 -18.07
C ALA A 174 14.25 15.52 -16.97
N ALA A 175 15.47 15.85 -16.56
CA ALA A 175 16.13 15.19 -15.43
C ALA A 175 15.39 15.44 -14.11
N THR A 176 14.95 16.68 -13.88
CA THR A 176 14.17 17.08 -12.71
C THR A 176 12.87 16.28 -12.61
N ALA A 177 12.14 16.14 -13.72
CA ALA A 177 10.93 15.33 -13.77
C ALA A 177 11.19 13.86 -13.40
N ARG A 178 12.28 13.26 -13.91
CA ARG A 178 12.66 11.87 -13.59
C ARG A 178 13.00 11.69 -12.11
N PHE A 179 13.73 12.63 -11.50
CA PHE A 179 14.01 12.58 -10.06
C PHE A 179 12.75 12.75 -9.21
N ALA A 180 11.83 13.62 -9.61
CA ALA A 180 10.54 13.78 -8.94
C ALA A 180 9.71 12.49 -9.01
N LEU A 181 9.70 11.81 -10.15
CA LEU A 181 9.07 10.49 -10.30
C LEU A 181 9.79 9.44 -9.43
N ALA A 182 11.12 9.37 -9.42
CA ALA A 182 11.84 8.48 -8.52
C ALA A 182 11.45 8.68 -7.05
N ALA A 183 11.38 9.94 -6.60
CA ALA A 183 10.95 10.30 -5.25
C ALA A 183 9.51 9.86 -4.95
N GLY A 184 8.59 10.00 -5.92
CA GLY A 184 7.22 9.50 -5.80
C GLY A 184 7.15 7.98 -5.63
N CYS A 185 7.93 7.22 -6.41
CA CYS A 185 8.04 5.76 -6.27
C CYS A 185 8.62 5.35 -4.91
N LEU A 186 9.69 6.02 -4.44
CA LEU A 186 10.28 5.76 -3.13
C LEU A 186 9.32 6.11 -1.99
N TRP A 187 8.57 7.21 -2.11
CA TRP A 187 7.53 7.58 -1.16
C TRP A 187 6.42 6.54 -1.10
N ALA A 188 5.96 6.02 -2.23
CA ALA A 188 5.00 4.92 -2.28
C ALA A 188 5.58 3.63 -1.66
N ALA A 189 6.86 3.33 -1.88
CA ALA A 189 7.53 2.20 -1.27
C ALA A 189 7.66 2.34 0.26
N TRP A 190 7.86 3.54 0.77
CA TRP A 190 7.93 3.79 2.23
C TRP A 190 6.54 3.82 2.87
N ARG A 191 5.58 4.50 2.23
CA ARG A 191 4.20 4.66 2.70
C ARG A 191 3.23 4.12 1.64
N PRO A 192 2.97 2.79 1.57
CA PRO A 192 2.08 2.18 0.56
C PRO A 192 0.66 2.75 0.51
N LYS A 193 0.26 3.49 1.56
CA LYS A 193 -1.02 4.18 1.61
C LYS A 193 -1.16 5.27 0.52
N SER A 194 -0.06 5.85 0.05
CA SER A 194 -0.03 6.92 -0.96
C SER A 194 -0.12 6.40 -2.40
N ALA A 195 0.12 5.11 -2.65
CA ALA A 195 0.23 4.54 -4.00
C ALA A 195 -1.00 4.82 -4.90
N GLY A 196 -2.21 4.80 -4.32
CA GLY A 196 -3.44 5.07 -5.08
C GLY A 196 -3.54 6.51 -5.61
N HIS A 197 -3.09 7.50 -4.83
CA HIS A 197 -3.10 8.90 -5.27
C HIS A 197 -2.03 9.18 -6.33
N LEU A 198 -0.85 8.56 -6.17
CA LEU A 198 0.24 8.69 -7.13
C LEU A 198 -0.08 7.98 -8.45
N LEU A 199 -0.83 6.88 -8.42
CA LEU A 199 -1.17 6.10 -9.61
C LEU A 199 -1.77 6.95 -10.73
N VAL A 200 -2.66 7.89 -10.41
CA VAL A 200 -3.31 8.77 -11.41
C VAL A 200 -2.27 9.58 -12.20
N VAL A 201 -1.26 10.11 -11.52
CA VAL A 201 -0.19 10.91 -12.15
C VAL A 201 0.64 10.05 -13.10
N TYR A 202 1.03 8.85 -12.68
CA TYR A 202 1.89 7.95 -13.48
C TYR A 202 1.15 7.33 -14.66
N VAL A 203 -0.12 6.96 -14.46
CA VAL A 203 -0.98 6.48 -15.55
C VAL A 203 -1.20 7.58 -16.57
N GLY A 204 -1.45 8.81 -16.13
CA GLY A 204 -1.55 9.97 -17.02
C GLY A 204 -0.26 10.18 -17.81
N MET A 205 0.88 10.26 -17.13
CA MET A 205 2.18 10.42 -17.77
C MET A 205 2.46 9.32 -18.80
N TRP A 206 2.18 8.06 -18.46
CA TRP A 206 2.31 6.95 -19.38
C TRP A 206 1.38 7.06 -20.59
N ALA A 207 0.10 7.36 -20.38
CA ALA A 207 -0.90 7.43 -21.45
C ALA A 207 -0.57 8.55 -22.45
N PHE A 208 -0.25 9.74 -21.97
CA PHE A 208 0.17 10.85 -22.84
C PHE A 208 1.50 10.54 -23.53
N GLY A 209 2.48 10.00 -22.80
CA GLY A 209 3.76 9.59 -23.37
C GLY A 209 3.62 8.54 -24.48
N ALA A 210 2.75 7.55 -24.29
CA ALA A 210 2.42 6.55 -25.31
C ALA A 210 1.76 7.18 -26.54
N GLY A 211 0.89 8.18 -26.36
CA GLY A 211 0.30 8.96 -27.45
C GLY A 211 1.34 9.73 -28.27
N PHE A 212 2.26 10.43 -27.61
CA PHE A 212 3.36 11.13 -28.29
C PHE A 212 4.30 10.17 -29.02
N ALA A 213 4.66 9.04 -28.39
CA ALA A 213 5.46 8.02 -29.06
C ALA A 213 4.75 7.45 -30.30
N THR A 214 3.44 7.23 -30.22
CA THR A 214 2.64 6.77 -31.37
C THR A 214 2.66 7.81 -32.50
N ARG A 215 2.47 9.10 -32.18
CA ARG A 215 2.58 10.19 -33.15
C ARG A 215 3.94 10.18 -33.85
N ASP A 216 5.01 10.05 -33.09
CA ASP A 216 6.37 10.13 -33.63
C ASP A 216 6.69 8.92 -34.54
N ILE A 217 6.16 7.74 -34.22
CA ILE A 217 6.21 6.55 -35.08
C ILE A 217 5.45 6.80 -36.40
N VAL A 218 4.20 7.28 -36.31
CA VAL A 218 3.33 7.49 -37.48
C VAL A 218 3.89 8.56 -38.42
N LEU A 219 4.48 9.62 -37.86
CA LEU A 219 5.08 10.72 -38.63
C LEU A 219 6.50 10.41 -39.12
N GLY A 220 7.08 9.25 -38.80
CA GLY A 220 8.45 8.90 -39.17
C GLY A 220 9.52 9.78 -38.51
N LEU A 221 9.20 10.41 -37.37
CA LEU A 221 10.10 11.31 -36.63
C LEU A 221 11.21 10.56 -35.86
N LEU A 222 11.18 9.23 -35.86
CA LEU A 222 12.17 8.40 -35.17
C LEU A 222 13.52 8.30 -35.93
N ASP A 223 13.49 8.49 -37.25
CA ASP A 223 14.68 8.41 -38.12
C ASP A 223 15.52 9.70 -38.13
N SER A 224 14.99 10.82 -37.61
CA SER A 224 15.61 12.15 -37.67
C SER A 224 16.54 12.49 -36.50
N GLY A 225 16.92 11.50 -35.67
CA GLY A 225 17.96 11.66 -34.65
C GLY A 225 17.54 11.37 -33.20
N TYR A 226 16.24 11.18 -32.92
CA TYR A 226 15.78 10.80 -31.57
C TYR A 226 16.04 9.31 -31.25
N GLY A 227 16.17 8.46 -32.26
CA GLY A 227 16.37 7.02 -32.12
C GLY A 227 15.12 6.34 -31.56
N ALA A 228 14.54 5.40 -32.31
CA ALA A 228 13.34 4.65 -31.91
C ALA A 228 13.44 4.02 -30.49
N SER A 229 14.66 3.67 -30.07
CA SER A 229 14.94 3.10 -28.76
C SER A 229 14.62 4.04 -27.60
N SER A 230 14.84 5.36 -27.73
CA SER A 230 14.68 6.31 -26.62
C SER A 230 13.20 6.59 -26.28
N ALA A 231 12.35 6.72 -27.31
CA ALA A 231 10.90 6.91 -27.17
C ALA A 231 10.24 5.66 -26.58
N VAL A 232 10.57 4.48 -27.11
CA VAL A 232 10.05 3.19 -26.61
C VAL A 232 10.49 2.94 -25.17
N TRP A 233 11.76 3.19 -24.85
CA TRP A 233 12.29 3.07 -23.49
C TRP A 233 11.55 3.99 -22.50
N THR A 234 11.29 5.23 -22.91
CA THR A 234 10.53 6.20 -22.12
C THR A 234 9.14 5.67 -21.79
N VAL A 235 8.38 5.19 -22.79
CA VAL A 235 7.03 4.66 -22.55
C VAL A 235 7.08 3.42 -21.64
N LEU A 236 8.07 2.55 -21.84
CA LEU A 236 8.22 1.32 -21.07
C LEU A 236 8.50 1.58 -19.58
N ILE A 237 9.40 2.51 -19.23
CA ILE A 237 9.70 2.79 -17.82
C ILE A 237 8.51 3.43 -17.09
N HIS A 238 7.73 4.28 -17.78
CA HIS A 238 6.49 4.84 -17.23
C HIS A 238 5.41 3.76 -17.04
N LEU A 239 5.31 2.80 -17.96
CA LEU A 239 4.41 1.65 -17.83
C LEU A 239 4.78 0.81 -16.61
N LEU A 240 6.06 0.46 -16.46
CA LEU A 240 6.54 -0.32 -15.33
C LEU A 240 6.25 0.38 -14.00
N ALA A 241 6.41 1.70 -13.93
CA ALA A 241 6.06 2.49 -12.76
C ALA A 241 4.56 2.45 -12.44
N ALA A 242 3.70 2.61 -13.45
CA ALA A 242 2.24 2.51 -13.29
C ALA A 242 1.82 1.10 -12.84
N LEU A 243 2.43 0.05 -13.40
CA LEU A 243 2.20 -1.33 -12.99
C LEU A 243 2.69 -1.59 -11.55
N ALA A 244 3.85 -1.05 -11.16
CA ALA A 244 4.38 -1.16 -9.81
C ALA A 244 3.45 -0.51 -8.77
N LEU A 245 2.96 0.69 -9.06
CA LEU A 245 2.00 1.40 -8.21
C LEU A 245 0.65 0.66 -8.15
N SER A 246 0.19 0.12 -9.28
CA SER A 246 -1.04 -0.69 -9.35
C SER A 246 -0.90 -1.96 -8.50
N ALA A 247 0.22 -2.67 -8.60
CA ALA A 247 0.49 -3.86 -7.80
C ALA A 247 0.55 -3.51 -6.29
N CYS A 248 1.22 -2.42 -5.92
CA CYS A 248 1.26 -1.94 -4.54
C CYS A 248 -0.14 -1.57 -4.01
N TRP A 249 -0.96 -0.91 -4.83
CA TRP A 249 -2.33 -0.55 -4.48
C TRP A 249 -3.25 -1.78 -4.36
N LEU A 250 -3.19 -2.71 -5.30
CA LEU A 250 -4.00 -3.94 -5.30
C LEU A 250 -3.64 -4.89 -4.16
N THR A 251 -2.34 -5.05 -3.84
CA THR A 251 -1.91 -5.87 -2.71
C THR A 251 -2.41 -5.30 -1.37
N ARG A 252 -2.47 -3.97 -1.24
CA ARG A 252 -3.10 -3.30 -0.09
C ARG A 252 -4.61 -3.51 -0.03
N LEU A 253 -5.31 -3.50 -1.16
CA LEU A 253 -6.75 -3.79 -1.21
C LEU A 253 -7.04 -5.24 -0.80
N ARG A 254 -6.25 -6.19 -1.33
CA ARG A 254 -6.31 -7.62 -1.01
C ARG A 254 -6.08 -7.91 0.47
N ALA A 255 -5.23 -7.14 1.14
CA ALA A 255 -4.97 -7.28 2.56
C ALA A 255 -6.17 -6.92 3.45
N ARG A 256 -7.12 -6.11 2.95
CA ARG A 256 -8.29 -5.64 3.74
C ARG A 256 -9.54 -6.47 3.53
N ALA A 257 -9.75 -7.02 2.33
CA ALA A 257 -10.91 -7.83 2.00
C ALA A 257 -10.68 -8.60 0.69
N PRO A 258 -11.38 -9.73 0.45
CA PRO A 258 -11.35 -10.41 -0.84
C PRO A 258 -11.85 -9.47 -1.96
N LEU A 259 -11.15 -9.46 -3.11
CA LEU A 259 -11.35 -8.51 -4.22
C LEU A 259 -12.81 -8.32 -4.63
N GLY A 260 -13.59 -9.42 -4.66
CA GLY A 260 -14.99 -9.37 -5.07
C GLY A 260 -15.86 -8.51 -4.16
N SER A 261 -15.61 -8.53 -2.85
CA SER A 261 -16.40 -7.77 -1.87
C SER A 261 -16.16 -6.26 -1.99
N THR A 262 -14.89 -5.86 -2.13
CA THR A 262 -14.50 -4.45 -2.28
C THR A 262 -14.91 -3.88 -3.62
N LEU A 263 -14.73 -4.62 -4.73
CA LEU A 263 -15.20 -4.18 -6.03
C LEU A 263 -16.73 -4.02 -6.03
N SER A 264 -17.45 -4.93 -5.37
CA SER A 264 -18.91 -4.83 -5.25
C SER A 264 -19.38 -3.66 -4.38
N GLN A 265 -18.59 -3.26 -3.37
CA GLN A 265 -18.88 -2.10 -2.53
C GLN A 265 -18.56 -0.79 -3.25
N THR A 266 -17.41 -0.71 -3.95
CA THR A 266 -17.06 0.45 -4.79
C THR A 266 -18.06 0.61 -5.93
N TRP A 267 -18.47 -0.49 -6.55
CA TRP A 267 -19.52 -0.50 -7.57
C TRP A 267 -20.86 -0.07 -6.98
N ARG A 268 -21.25 -0.55 -5.79
CA ARG A 268 -22.48 -0.09 -5.11
C ARG A 268 -22.43 1.41 -4.77
N ALA A 269 -21.28 1.92 -4.35
CA ALA A 269 -21.08 3.33 -4.06
C ALA A 269 -21.16 4.20 -5.32
N LEU A 270 -20.51 3.78 -6.41
CA LEU A 270 -20.58 4.45 -7.71
C LEU A 270 -21.96 4.35 -8.36
N ALA A 271 -22.64 3.22 -8.17
CA ALA A 271 -24.00 2.99 -8.66
C ALA A 271 -25.07 3.62 -7.75
N ALA A 272 -24.67 4.46 -6.77
CA ALA A 272 -25.55 5.14 -5.83
C ALA A 272 -26.62 4.21 -5.22
N ARG A 273 -26.29 2.93 -4.99
CA ARG A 273 -27.22 1.99 -4.37
C ARG A 273 -27.33 2.35 -2.89
N PRO A 274 -28.53 2.72 -2.40
CA PRO A 274 -28.69 3.13 -1.01
C PRO A 274 -28.26 2.00 -0.08
N VAL A 275 -27.49 2.35 0.95
CA VAL A 275 -27.16 1.44 2.04
C VAL A 275 -28.46 1.17 2.79
N SER A 276 -28.99 -0.04 2.69
CA SER A 276 -30.18 -0.44 3.43
C SER A 276 -29.82 -0.56 4.89
N PHE A 277 -30.16 0.45 5.70
CA PHE A 277 -30.16 0.31 7.15
C PHE A 277 -31.23 -0.71 7.53
N SER A 278 -30.90 -1.62 8.44
CA SER A 278 -31.90 -2.54 8.94
C SER A 278 -32.95 -1.73 9.75
N PRO A 279 -34.22 -2.16 9.78
CA PRO A 279 -35.24 -1.55 10.64
C PRO A 279 -34.89 -1.57 12.15
N ALA A 280 -33.89 -2.35 12.54
CA ALA A 280 -33.37 -2.39 13.91
C ALA A 280 -32.37 -1.25 14.17
N ASP A 281 -31.53 -0.90 13.21
CA ASP A 281 -30.54 0.19 13.35
C ASP A 281 -31.21 1.56 13.39
N TYR A 282 -32.27 1.74 12.57
CA TYR A 282 -33.08 2.96 12.59
C TYR A 282 -33.71 3.20 13.98
N ARG A 283 -34.34 2.17 14.55
CA ARG A 283 -35.01 2.28 15.87
C ARG A 283 -34.04 2.59 17.01
N ARG A 284 -32.82 2.06 16.95
CA ARG A 284 -31.79 2.27 17.96
C ARG A 284 -31.28 3.73 17.96
N HIS A 285 -31.14 4.33 16.79
CA HIS A 285 -30.72 5.73 16.65
C HIS A 285 -31.82 6.74 16.97
N THR A 286 -33.09 6.40 16.72
CA THR A 286 -34.22 7.27 17.11
C THR A 286 -34.48 7.24 18.61
N GLN A 287 -34.25 6.12 19.29
CA GLN A 287 -34.43 6.02 20.75
C GLN A 287 -33.36 6.80 21.54
N SER A 288 -32.16 6.97 21.00
CA SER A 288 -31.10 7.75 21.65
C SER A 288 -31.25 9.27 21.50
N ALA A 289 -32.23 9.74 20.71
CA ALA A 289 -32.47 11.16 20.48
C ALA A 289 -33.56 11.75 21.40
N ASP A 290 -34.28 10.90 22.14
CA ASP A 290 -35.34 11.34 23.04
C ASP A 290 -34.85 11.40 24.50
N VAL A 291 -34.80 12.64 24.99
CA VAL A 291 -35.02 13.08 26.39
C VAL A 291 -33.75 13.17 27.28
N PRO A 292 -33.52 14.37 27.87
CA PRO A 292 -33.96 14.56 29.25
C PRO A 292 -35.06 15.61 29.38
N ASP A 293 -36.05 15.20 30.17
CA ASP A 293 -37.20 15.90 30.67
C ASP A 293 -36.71 17.04 31.56
N VAL A 294 -36.98 18.29 31.16
CA VAL A 294 -36.71 19.46 32.00
C VAL A 294 -37.85 19.53 33.00
N GLY A 295 -37.55 19.06 34.20
CA GLY A 295 -38.48 18.94 35.32
C GLY A 295 -39.37 20.17 35.53
N GLU A 296 -40.67 19.88 35.64
CA GLU A 296 -41.68 20.79 36.14
C GLU A 296 -41.34 21.21 37.58
N GLY A 297 -41.02 22.50 37.74
CA GLY A 297 -40.96 23.18 39.01
C GLY A 297 -42.37 23.45 39.53
N SER A 298 -42.66 22.86 40.69
CA SER A 298 -43.82 23.08 41.55
C SER A 298 -44.09 24.55 41.87
N HIS A 299 -45.34 24.99 41.68
CA HIS A 299 -45.99 26.06 42.44
C HIS A 299 -47.45 25.70 42.71
#